data_AF-A0A1I0MDN7-F1
#
_entry.id   AF-A0A1I0MDN7-F1
#
_cell.length_a   1.000
_cell.length_b   1.000
_cell.length_c   1.000
_cell.angle_alpha   90.00
_cell.angle_beta   90.00
_cell.angle_gamma   90.00
#
_symmetry.space_group_name_H-M   'P 1'
#
loop_
_entity.id
_entity.type
_entity.pdbx_description
1 polymer ?
#
loop_
_entity_poly.entity_id
_entity_poly.type
_entity_poly.pdbx_seq_one_letter_code
_entity_poly.pdbx_strand_id
1 'polypeptide(L)'
;MERLNPDKLHVEFTTGVTPTEPIIGRKYTLTHSDITAELFLTIGLEYDYDKTTKMRDEVLAEWKMFNDEVILYAYVYVDGRFGPMTSAIRDAVFRRELPLALEAIRYGDNEFFFAHPELDNAPIWVHFDSSYAYYNKVEKWGTPEDYK
;
A
#
# COMPACT_ATOMS: atom_id res chain seq x y z
N MET A 1 16.90 10.63 6.99
CA MET A 1 16.43 11.14 5.70
C MET A 1 15.02 10.62 5.57
N GLU A 2 14.03 11.52 5.63
CA GLU A 2 12.64 11.17 5.32
C GLU A 2 12.59 10.71 3.86
N ARG A 3 11.90 9.58 3.58
CA ARG A 3 11.78 9.06 2.21
C ARG A 3 10.67 9.81 1.50
N LEU A 4 9.60 10.12 2.23
CA LEU A 4 8.44 10.84 1.77
C LEU A 4 8.69 12.36 1.72
N ASN A 5 8.20 13.00 0.66
CA ASN A 5 8.01 14.44 0.64
C ASN A 5 6.51 14.74 0.85
N PRO A 6 6.09 15.25 2.02
CA PRO A 6 4.67 15.50 2.31
C PRO A 6 3.97 16.44 1.32
N ASP A 7 4.69 17.41 0.74
CA ASP A 7 4.11 18.38 -0.21
C ASP A 7 3.72 17.72 -1.54
N LYS A 8 4.16 16.48 -1.78
CA LYS A 8 3.87 15.69 -2.98
C LYS A 8 2.85 14.59 -2.75
N LEU A 9 2.35 14.43 -1.53
CA LEU A 9 1.33 13.45 -1.20
C LEU A 9 -0.05 14.10 -1.20
N HIS A 10 -0.91 13.59 -2.08
CA HIS A 10 -2.31 14.01 -2.15
C HIS A 10 -3.18 12.88 -1.60
N VAL A 11 -3.98 13.20 -0.57
CA VAL A 11 -4.87 12.24 0.09
C VAL A 11 -6.31 12.60 -0.22
N GLU A 12 -7.10 11.59 -0.56
CA GLU A 12 -8.54 11.73 -0.73
C GLU A 12 -9.31 10.58 -0.08
N PHE A 13 -10.55 10.87 0.29
CA PHE A 13 -11.46 9.91 0.90
C PHE A 13 -12.66 9.68 -0.01
N THR A 14 -13.00 8.42 -0.21
CA THR A 14 -14.22 8.02 -0.93
C THR A 14 -15.41 7.87 0.03
N THR A 15 -16.62 7.79 -0.53
CA THR A 15 -17.86 7.68 0.24
C THR A 15 -17.85 6.45 1.15
N GLY A 16 -18.25 6.64 2.41
CA GLY A 16 -18.36 5.56 3.39
C GLY A 16 -17.16 5.39 4.31
N VAL A 17 -16.14 6.24 4.15
CA VAL A 17 -14.98 6.32 5.04
C VAL A 17 -14.91 7.72 5.67
N THR A 18 -14.48 7.77 6.92
CA THR A 18 -14.14 9.00 7.64
C THR A 18 -12.63 9.04 7.93
N PRO A 19 -12.09 10.18 8.38
CA PRO A 19 -10.69 10.27 8.79
C PRO A 19 -10.28 9.24 9.86
N THR A 20 -11.22 8.63 10.59
CA THR A 20 -10.92 7.66 11.66
C THR A 20 -11.63 6.32 11.55
N GLU A 21 -12.62 6.15 10.67
CA GLU A 21 -13.42 4.93 10.58
C GLU A 21 -13.73 4.55 9.12
N PRO A 22 -14.00 3.26 8.82
CA PRO A 22 -13.83 2.11 9.72
C PRO A 22 -12.35 1.71 9.84
N ILE A 23 -12.01 0.84 10.81
CA ILE A 23 -10.75 0.09 10.79
C ILE A 23 -10.82 -1.03 9.74
N ILE A 24 -11.72 -2.00 9.93
CA ILE A 24 -11.80 -3.18 9.05
C ILE A 24 -12.50 -2.84 7.74
N GLY A 25 -11.92 -3.30 6.63
CA GLY A 25 -12.40 -3.03 5.28
C GLY A 25 -11.96 -1.67 4.73
N ARG A 26 -11.21 -0.89 5.52
CA ARG A 26 -10.53 0.31 5.03
C ARG A 26 -9.43 -0.10 4.07
N LYS A 27 -9.56 0.36 2.83
CA LYS A 27 -8.67 0.09 1.71
C LYS A 27 -7.93 1.35 1.30
N TYR A 28 -6.72 1.14 0.81
CA TYR A 28 -5.81 2.14 0.30
C TYR A 28 -5.47 1.77 -1.14
N THR A 29 -5.61 2.74 -2.04
CA THR A 29 -5.05 2.68 -3.38
C THR A 29 -4.02 3.79 -3.48
N LEU A 30 -2.74 3.44 -3.52
CA LEU A 30 -1.64 4.38 -3.70
C LEU A 30 -1.12 4.28 -5.13
N THR A 31 -1.17 5.38 -5.87
CA THR A 31 -0.57 5.51 -7.21
C THR A 31 0.46 6.63 -7.21
N HIS A 32 1.28 6.67 -8.27
CA HIS A 32 2.33 7.67 -8.39
C HIS A 32 2.47 8.17 -9.83
N SER A 33 3.07 9.35 -9.97
CA SER A 33 3.41 9.95 -11.26
C SER A 33 4.93 9.91 -11.45
N ASP A 34 5.41 9.14 -12.42
CA ASP A 34 6.84 9.11 -12.80
C ASP A 34 7.37 10.49 -13.26
N ILE A 35 6.49 11.37 -13.73
CA ILE A 35 6.86 12.68 -14.29
C ILE A 35 7.02 13.72 -13.20
N THR A 36 6.07 13.79 -12.26
CA THR A 36 6.03 14.81 -11.20
C THR A 36 6.59 14.31 -9.87
N ALA A 37 6.78 13.00 -9.73
CA ALA A 37 7.07 12.29 -8.49
C ALA A 37 6.03 12.56 -7.39
N GLU A 38 4.78 12.83 -7.78
CA GLU A 38 3.65 12.95 -6.87
C GLU A 38 3.07 11.59 -6.53
N LEU A 39 2.54 11.49 -5.31
CA LEU A 39 1.85 10.32 -4.77
C LEU A 39 0.38 10.67 -4.54
N PHE A 40 -0.50 9.75 -4.92
CA PHE A 40 -1.94 9.92 -4.76
C PHE A 40 -2.46 8.74 -3.95
N LEU A 41 -2.95 9.03 -2.73
CA LEU A 41 -3.50 8.05 -1.81
C LEU A 41 -5.02 8.20 -1.76
N THR A 42 -5.73 7.21 -2.30
CA THR A 42 -7.18 7.11 -2.17
C THR A 42 -7.54 6.15 -1.04
N ILE A 43 -8.34 6.62 -0.08
CA ILE A 43 -8.80 5.87 1.08
C ILE A 43 -10.30 5.57 0.95
N GLY A 44 -10.69 4.30 1.05
CA GLY A 44 -12.04 3.88 0.72
C GLY A 44 -12.47 2.52 1.27
N LEU A 45 -13.69 2.11 0.95
CA LEU A 45 -14.18 0.74 1.19
C LEU A 45 -13.97 -0.16 -0.03
N GLU A 46 -13.59 0.41 -1.16
CA GLU A 46 -13.22 -0.28 -2.39
C GLU A 46 -11.91 0.29 -2.93
N TYR A 47 -11.16 -0.53 -3.67
CA TYR A 47 -9.98 -0.06 -4.38
C TYR A 47 -10.39 0.83 -5.55
N ASP A 48 -9.73 1.97 -5.69
CA ASP A 48 -9.92 2.88 -6.83
C ASP A 48 -9.17 2.36 -8.07
N TYR A 49 -9.75 1.35 -8.72
CA TYR A 49 -9.17 0.77 -9.93
C TYR A 49 -9.18 1.74 -11.13
N ASP A 50 -10.03 2.77 -11.11
CA ASP A 50 -10.07 3.77 -12.18
C ASP A 50 -8.79 4.62 -12.21
N LYS A 51 -8.09 4.74 -11.07
CA LYS A 51 -6.78 5.39 -10.97
C LYS A 51 -5.58 4.48 -11.25
N THR A 52 -5.79 3.18 -11.37
CA THR A 52 -4.70 2.25 -11.69
C THR A 52 -4.30 2.35 -13.15
N THR A 53 -3.01 2.19 -13.43
CA THR A 53 -2.48 2.31 -14.79
C THR A 53 -2.36 0.93 -15.44
N LYS A 54 -2.14 0.89 -16.76
CA LYS A 54 -1.78 -0.38 -17.45
C LYS A 54 -0.47 -0.98 -16.93
N MET A 55 0.39 -0.18 -16.31
CA MET A 55 1.64 -0.63 -15.72
C MET A 55 1.44 -1.34 -14.38
N ARG A 56 0.25 -1.21 -13.77
CA ARG A 56 -0.12 -1.89 -12.54
C ARG A 56 0.93 -1.71 -11.45
N ASP A 57 1.38 -0.48 -11.29
CA ASP A 57 2.44 -0.01 -10.41
C ASP A 57 1.89 0.59 -9.11
N GLU A 58 0.56 0.52 -8.92
CA GLU A 58 -0.07 0.86 -7.66
C GLU A 58 0.34 -0.08 -6.51
N VAL A 59 0.27 0.45 -5.29
CA VAL A 59 0.26 -0.35 -4.07
C VAL A 59 -1.15 -0.33 -3.52
N LEU A 60 -1.76 -1.50 -3.38
CA LEU A 60 -3.05 -1.68 -2.75
C LEU A 60 -2.84 -2.14 -1.31
N ALA A 61 -3.63 -1.68 -0.35
CA ALA A 61 -3.61 -2.23 0.99
C ALA A 61 -4.99 -2.25 1.64
N GLU A 62 -5.22 -3.16 2.57
CA GLU A 62 -6.48 -3.29 3.29
C GLU A 62 -6.23 -3.66 4.76
N TRP A 63 -6.92 -2.98 5.66
CA TRP A 63 -7.06 -3.42 7.04
C TRP A 63 -8.09 -4.55 7.14
N LYS A 64 -7.64 -5.73 7.60
CA LYS A 64 -8.51 -6.91 7.72
C LYS A 64 -8.19 -7.75 8.95
N MET A 65 -9.15 -8.58 9.34
CA MET A 65 -8.95 -9.60 10.36
C MET A 65 -8.33 -10.86 9.74
N PHE A 66 -7.25 -11.35 10.32
CA PHE A 66 -6.62 -12.62 9.96
C PHE A 66 -6.21 -13.36 11.23
N ASN A 67 -6.77 -14.56 11.46
CA ASN A 67 -6.53 -15.36 12.68
C ASN A 67 -6.69 -14.55 13.98
N ASP A 68 -7.80 -13.82 14.11
CA ASP A 68 -8.13 -12.97 15.27
C ASP A 68 -7.17 -11.78 15.52
N GLU A 69 -6.28 -11.48 14.57
CA GLU A 69 -5.40 -10.32 14.59
C GLU A 69 -5.79 -9.32 13.49
N VAL A 70 -5.74 -8.02 13.80
CA VAL A 70 -5.87 -6.95 12.80
C VAL A 70 -4.55 -6.83 12.06
N ILE A 71 -4.56 -6.96 10.74
CA ILE A 71 -3.37 -6.85 9.91
C ILE A 71 -3.57 -5.80 8.82
N LEU A 72 -2.49 -5.15 8.40
CA LEU A 72 -2.46 -4.40 7.15
C LEU A 72 -1.96 -5.33 6.06
N TYR A 73 -2.83 -5.68 5.12
CA TYR A 73 -2.49 -6.55 4.00
C TYR A 73 -2.27 -5.72 2.75
N ALA A 74 -1.02 -5.54 2.34
CA ALA A 74 -0.67 -4.90 1.09
C ALA A 74 -0.56 -5.91 -0.06
N TYR A 75 -0.79 -5.42 -1.27
CA TYR A 75 -0.75 -6.18 -2.50
C TYR A 75 -0.05 -5.35 -3.57
N VAL A 76 0.90 -5.98 -4.27
CA VAL A 76 1.58 -5.42 -5.43
C VAL A 76 1.56 -6.42 -6.57
N TYR A 77 1.26 -5.93 -7.77
CA TYR A 77 1.19 -6.79 -8.96
C TYR A 77 2.56 -6.86 -9.64
N VAL A 78 3.35 -7.87 -9.30
CA VAL A 78 4.69 -8.06 -9.87
C VAL A 78 4.58 -8.37 -11.35
N ASP A 79 3.74 -9.32 -11.76
CA ASP A 79 3.52 -9.64 -13.17
C ASP A 79 2.46 -10.72 -13.41
N GLY A 80 1.79 -10.65 -14.56
CA GLY A 80 1.05 -11.79 -15.10
C GLY A 80 1.09 -11.96 -16.62
N ARG A 81 1.76 -11.08 -17.38
CA ARG A 81 1.83 -11.17 -18.86
C ARG A 81 3.15 -10.72 -19.53
N PHE A 82 4.15 -10.24 -18.79
CA PHE A 82 5.31 -9.55 -19.38
C PHE A 82 6.60 -10.39 -19.53
N GLY A 83 6.55 -11.69 -19.25
CA GLY A 83 7.70 -12.60 -19.37
C GLY A 83 8.66 -12.52 -18.17
N PRO A 84 9.52 -13.56 -17.97
CA PRO A 84 10.20 -13.79 -16.70
C PRO A 84 11.31 -12.78 -16.35
N MET A 85 11.94 -12.15 -17.35
CA MET A 85 12.96 -11.11 -17.12
C MET A 85 12.32 -9.83 -16.56
N THR A 86 11.06 -9.54 -16.92
CA THR A 86 10.32 -8.38 -16.43
C THR A 86 9.87 -8.58 -14.98
N SER A 87 9.51 -9.80 -14.57
CA SER A 87 9.12 -10.12 -13.19
C SER A 87 10.24 -9.84 -12.20
N ALA A 88 11.48 -10.19 -12.54
CA ALA A 88 12.66 -9.94 -11.72
C ALA A 88 12.89 -8.44 -11.46
N ILE A 89 12.81 -7.63 -12.53
CA ILE A 89 12.98 -6.18 -12.45
C ILE A 89 11.86 -5.55 -11.63
N ARG A 90 10.61 -5.97 -11.86
CA ARG A 90 9.46 -5.43 -11.15
C ARG A 90 9.46 -5.81 -9.66
N ASP A 91 9.79 -7.05 -9.31
CA ASP A 91 9.97 -7.46 -7.92
C ASP A 91 11.02 -6.59 -7.22
N ALA A 92 12.17 -6.37 -7.86
CA ALA A 92 13.23 -5.51 -7.33
C ALA A 92 12.79 -4.04 -7.18
N VAL A 93 12.02 -3.51 -8.13
CA VAL A 93 11.46 -2.16 -8.06
C VAL A 93 10.46 -2.05 -6.91
N PHE A 94 9.47 -2.95 -6.81
CA PHE A 94 8.50 -2.92 -5.71
C PHE A 94 9.18 -3.02 -4.36
N ARG A 95 10.14 -3.93 -4.19
CA ARG A 95 10.89 -4.04 -2.92
C ARG A 95 11.64 -2.76 -2.55
N ARG A 96 12.12 -2.00 -3.54
CA ARG A 96 12.80 -0.72 -3.34
C ARG A 96 11.83 0.40 -2.98
N GLU A 97 10.67 0.45 -3.62
CA GLU A 97 9.69 1.55 -3.47
C GLU A 97 8.66 1.31 -2.36
N LEU A 98 8.41 0.06 -1.96
CA LEU A 98 7.45 -0.30 -0.90
C LEU A 98 7.63 0.48 0.41
N PRO A 99 8.85 0.73 0.91
CA PRO A 99 9.03 1.56 2.10
C PRO A 99 8.44 2.97 1.97
N LEU A 100 8.57 3.61 0.80
CA LEU A 100 7.96 4.91 0.53
C LEU A 100 6.44 4.80 0.47
N ALA A 101 5.91 3.73 -0.13
CA ALA A 101 4.47 3.52 -0.22
C ALA A 101 3.82 3.29 1.15
N LEU A 102 4.46 2.50 2.01
CA LEU A 102 3.98 2.25 3.38
C LEU A 102 4.07 3.52 4.24
N GLU A 103 5.14 4.31 4.09
CA GLU A 103 5.29 5.63 4.72
C GLU A 103 4.19 6.59 4.25
N ALA A 104 3.87 6.62 2.95
CA ALA A 104 2.79 7.43 2.39
C ALA A 104 1.41 7.03 2.93
N ILE A 105 1.11 5.73 3.06
CA ILE A 105 -0.14 5.24 3.66
C ILE A 105 -0.21 5.66 5.13
N ARG A 106 0.87 5.42 5.88
CA ARG A 106 0.93 5.70 7.31
C ARG A 106 0.82 7.20 7.62
N TYR A 107 1.53 8.03 6.87
CA TYR A 107 1.51 9.49 7.01
C TYR A 107 0.21 10.09 6.47
N GLY A 108 -0.27 9.62 5.32
CA GLY A 108 -1.46 10.15 4.65
C GLY A 108 -2.75 9.91 5.45
N ASP A 109 -2.79 8.85 6.25
CA ASP A 109 -3.92 8.52 7.13
C ASP A 109 -3.64 8.87 8.60
N ASN A 110 -2.94 9.98 8.85
CA ASN A 110 -2.45 10.31 10.20
C ASN A 110 -3.54 10.43 11.28
N GLU A 111 -4.72 10.98 10.96
CA GLU A 111 -5.84 11.12 11.90
C GLU A 111 -6.36 9.75 12.33
N PHE A 112 -6.41 8.79 11.41
CA PHE A 112 -6.80 7.40 11.68
C PHE A 112 -5.84 6.75 12.67
N PHE A 113 -4.53 6.85 12.44
CA PHE A 113 -3.54 6.30 13.36
C PHE A 113 -3.42 7.07 14.67
N PHE A 114 -3.77 8.36 14.69
CA PHE A 114 -3.88 9.11 15.95
C PHE A 114 -5.07 8.61 16.79
N ALA A 115 -6.18 8.27 16.15
CA ALA A 115 -7.36 7.71 16.81
C ALA A 115 -7.16 6.24 17.25
N HIS A 116 -6.39 5.46 16.50
CA HIS A 116 -6.14 4.02 16.71
C HIS A 116 -4.64 3.71 16.82
N PRO A 117 -3.94 4.21 17.86
CA PRO A 117 -2.48 4.07 17.99
C PRO A 117 -2.01 2.62 18.12
N GLU A 118 -2.88 1.67 18.49
CA GLU A 118 -2.56 0.24 18.50
C GLU A 118 -2.20 -0.30 17.11
N LEU A 119 -2.73 0.31 16.04
CA LEU A 119 -2.48 -0.10 14.67
C LEU A 119 -1.04 0.17 14.22
N ASP A 120 -0.29 1.04 14.91
CA ASP A 120 1.15 1.22 14.69
C ASP A 120 1.95 -0.07 14.93
N ASN A 121 1.42 -0.99 15.74
CA ASN A 121 2.07 -2.27 16.05
C ASN A 121 1.48 -3.45 15.29
N ALA A 122 0.45 -3.23 14.45
CA ALA A 122 -0.17 -4.29 13.68
C ALA A 122 0.79 -4.81 12.60
N PRO A 123 0.83 -6.11 12.31
CA PRO A 123 1.74 -6.65 11.32
C PRO A 123 1.32 -6.26 9.90
N ILE A 124 2.30 -5.89 9.09
CA ILE A 124 2.15 -5.65 7.66
C ILE A 124 2.52 -6.93 6.91
N TRP A 125 1.60 -7.41 6.08
CA TRP A 125 1.81 -8.52 5.17
C TRP A 125 1.73 -8.01 3.74
N VAL A 126 2.74 -8.29 2.92
CA VAL A 126 2.77 -7.86 1.52
C VAL A 126 2.71 -9.09 0.62
N HIS A 127 1.72 -9.12 -0.27
CA HIS A 127 1.62 -10.10 -1.34
C HIS A 127 2.23 -9.54 -2.62
N PHE A 128 3.35 -10.14 -3.02
CA PHE A 128 3.96 -9.98 -4.33
C PHE A 128 3.27 -10.94 -5.30
N ASP A 129 2.26 -10.47 -6.03
CA ASP A 129 1.49 -11.33 -6.92
C ASP A 129 2.18 -11.53 -8.26
N SER A 130 2.43 -12.78 -8.60
CA SER A 130 3.16 -13.18 -9.80
C SER A 130 2.64 -14.49 -10.37
N SER A 131 2.64 -14.59 -11.70
CA SER A 131 2.45 -15.88 -12.38
C SER A 131 3.61 -16.87 -12.17
N TYR A 132 4.78 -16.41 -11.72
CA TYR A 132 5.94 -17.26 -11.42
C TYR A 132 6.04 -17.52 -9.92
N ALA A 133 6.02 -18.81 -9.54
CA ALA A 133 6.05 -19.24 -8.14
C ALA A 133 7.25 -18.71 -7.32
N TYR A 134 8.36 -18.36 -7.98
CA TYR A 134 9.53 -17.78 -7.30
C TYR A 134 9.26 -16.37 -6.75
N TYR A 135 8.45 -15.57 -7.44
CA TYR A 135 8.09 -14.20 -7.04
C TYR A 135 6.73 -14.14 -6.33
N ASN A 136 5.86 -15.13 -6.54
CA ASN A 136 4.56 -15.20 -5.87
C ASN A 136 4.71 -15.54 -4.39
N LYS A 137 4.82 -14.51 -3.55
CA LYS A 137 5.12 -14.65 -2.11
C LYS A 137 4.28 -13.70 -1.29
N VAL A 138 3.94 -14.14 -0.09
CA VAL A 138 3.44 -13.28 0.98
C VAL A 138 4.52 -13.18 2.04
N GLU A 139 4.95 -11.96 2.34
CA GLU A 139 6.08 -11.67 3.24
C GLU A 139 5.64 -10.72 4.35
N LYS A 140 6.31 -10.81 5.51
CA LYS A 140 6.13 -9.84 6.60
C LYS A 140 7.03 -8.63 6.35
N TRP A 141 6.47 -7.44 6.48
CA TRP A 141 7.14 -6.16 6.25
C TRP A 141 7.07 -5.26 7.48
N GLY A 142 7.29 -5.83 8.67
CA GLY A 142 7.26 -5.07 9.93
C GLY A 142 5.86 -4.60 10.31
N THR A 143 5.78 -3.38 10.82
CA THR A 143 4.59 -2.72 11.36
C THR A 143 4.53 -1.27 10.88
N PRO A 144 3.38 -0.57 10.91
CA PRO A 144 3.30 0.82 10.48
C PRO A 144 4.24 1.78 11.23
N GLU A 145 4.61 1.47 12.49
CA GLU A 145 5.61 2.25 13.25
C GLU A 145 7.00 2.26 12.56
N ASP A 146 7.35 1.21 11.82
CA ASP A 146 8.63 1.15 11.07
C ASP A 146 8.68 2.15 9.89
N TYR A 147 7.54 2.78 9.56
CA TYR A 147 7.33 3.67 8.41
C TYR A 147 6.77 5.04 8.82
N LYS A 148 7.04 5.47 10.05
CA LYS A 148 6.58 6.73 10.62
C LYS A 148 7.55 7.89 10.39
#